data_AF-A0A081C253-F1
#
_entry.id   AF-A0A081C253-F1
#
_cell.length_a   1.000
_cell.length_b   1.000
_cell.length_c   1.000
_cell.angle_alpha   90.00
_cell.angle_beta   90.00
_cell.angle_gamma   90.00
#
_symmetry.space_group_name_H-M   'P 1'
#
loop_
_entity.id
_entity.type
_entity.pdbx_description
1 polymer ?
#
loop_
_entity_poly.entity_id
_entity_poly.type
_entity_poly.pdbx_seq_one_letter_code
_entity_poly.pdbx_strand_id
1 'polypeptide(L)' 'MVKFKRAIRRHHRERLKKKRRWHFGRILTEDEQGKVVDTPTPCSCSLCGNPRRHFHELTVQERRIAFEQGVLRELARLRR' A
#
# COMPACT_ATOMS: atom_id res chain seq x y z
N MET A 1 -27.83 -10.77 -18.16
CA MET A 1 -27.08 -9.53 -17.88
C MET A 1 -27.27 -9.13 -16.41
N VAL A 2 -26.32 -9.45 -15.52
CA VAL A 2 -26.54 -9.34 -14.06
C VAL A 2 -26.40 -7.88 -13.58
N LYS A 3 -27.53 -7.16 -13.53
CA LYS A 3 -27.65 -5.77 -13.00
C LYS A 3 -27.23 -5.63 -11.52
N PHE A 4 -27.09 -6.73 -10.78
CA PHE A 4 -26.76 -6.72 -9.36
C PHE A 4 -25.25 -6.61 -9.04
N LYS A 5 -24.36 -6.70 -10.03
CA LYS A 5 -22.90 -6.70 -9.78
C LYS A 5 -22.41 -5.45 -9.03
N ARG A 6 -22.98 -4.27 -9.30
CA ARG A 6 -22.60 -3.02 -8.61
C ARG A 6 -23.16 -2.96 -7.18
N ALA A 7 -24.41 -3.36 -6.99
CA ALA A 7 -25.06 -3.40 -5.68
C ALA A 7 -24.35 -4.37 -4.73
N ILE A 8 -24.03 -5.57 -5.22
CA ILE A 8 -23.29 -6.60 -4.45
C ILE A 8 -21.91 -6.09 -4.03
N ARG A 9 -21.17 -5.41 -4.92
CA ARG A 9 -19.87 -4.81 -4.57
C ARG A 9 -19.97 -3.78 -3.46
N ARG A 10 -21.01 -2.93 -3.46
CA ARG A 10 -21.23 -1.95 -2.38
C ARG A 10 -21.54 -2.63 -1.06
N HIS A 11 -22.46 -3.59 -1.07
CA HIS A 11 -22.80 -4.39 0.10
C HIS A 11 -21.57 -5.09 0.70
N HIS A 12 -20.73 -5.72 -0.13
CA HIS A 12 -19.48 -6.32 0.35
C HIS A 12 -18.50 -5.30 0.94
N ARG A 13 -18.38 -4.12 0.31
CA ARG A 13 -17.52 -3.03 0.80
C ARG A 13 -18.00 -2.51 2.16
N GLU A 14 -19.30 -2.27 2.32
CA GLU A 14 -19.90 -1.83 3.58
C GLU A 14 -19.70 -2.86 4.70
N ARG A 15 -19.91 -4.15 4.39
CA ARG A 15 -19.63 -5.25 5.32
C ARG A 15 -18.17 -5.24 5.78
N LEU A 16 -17.23 -5.03 4.87
CA LEU A 16 -15.80 -4.97 5.19
C LEU A 16 -15.44 -3.73 6.01
N LYS A 17 -16.00 -2.55 5.70
CA LYS A 17 -15.83 -1.34 6.52
C LYS A 17 -16.26 -1.59 7.96
N LYS A 18 -17.46 -2.16 8.16
CA LYS A 18 -17.98 -2.50 9.50
C LYS A 18 -17.07 -3.49 10.24
N LYS A 19 -16.59 -4.52 9.56
CA LYS A 19 -15.67 -5.52 10.14
C LYS A 19 -14.31 -4.91 10.51
N ARG A 20 -13.79 -3.98 9.71
CA ARG A 20 -12.48 -3.33 9.92
C ARG A 20 -12.56 -1.99 10.65
N ARG A 21 -13.67 -1.70 11.34
CA ARG A 21 -13.84 -0.48 12.16
C ARG A 21 -12.77 -0.36 13.25
N TRP A 22 -12.38 -1.49 13.84
CA TRP A 22 -11.25 -1.57 14.76
C TRP A 22 -10.09 -2.23 14.03
N HIS A 23 -9.02 -1.46 13.80
CA HIS A 23 -7.84 -1.90 13.08
C HIS A 23 -6.62 -1.10 13.53
N PHE A 24 -5.43 -1.68 13.41
CA PHE A 24 -4.19 -1.08 13.93
C PHE A 24 -4.29 -0.66 15.42
N GLY A 25 -5.06 -1.40 16.22
CA GLY A 25 -5.23 -1.16 17.65
C GLY A 25 -6.14 0.01 18.01
N ARG A 26 -6.81 0.66 17.04
CA ARG A 26 -7.72 1.79 17.30
C ARG A 26 -8.99 1.74 16.45
N ILE A 27 -9.96 2.58 16.82
CA ILE A 27 -11.13 2.84 15.97
C ILE A 27 -10.70 3.78 14.84
N LEU A 28 -11.00 3.38 13.61
CA LEU A 28 -10.66 4.14 12.40
C LEU A 28 -11.75 5.14 12.03
N THR A 29 -11.34 6.28 11.46
CA THR A 29 -12.26 7.23 10.82
C THR A 29 -12.86 6.65 9.54
N GLU A 30 -13.90 7.28 8.99
CA GLU A 30 -14.58 6.76 7.80
C GLU A 30 -13.67 6.69 6.56
N ASP A 31 -12.77 7.67 6.41
CA ASP A 31 -11.77 7.71 5.34
C ASP A 31 -10.70 6.61 5.51
N GLU A 32 -10.24 6.40 6.75
CA GLU A 32 -9.26 5.37 7.08
C GLU A 32 -9.84 3.97 6.87
N GLN A 33 -11.12 3.76 7.20
CA GLN A 33 -11.81 2.50 6.92
C GLN A 33 -11.86 2.21 5.42
N GLY A 34 -12.07 3.23 4.58
CA GLY A 34 -11.97 3.10 3.13
C GLY A 34 -10.61 2.58 2.68
N LYS A 35 -9.54 3.24 3.15
CA LYS A 35 -8.15 2.87 2.84
C LYS A 35 -7.83 1.46 3.31
N VAL A 36 -8.27 1.07 4.50
CA VAL A 36 -8.01 -0.25 5.06
C VAL A 36 -8.80 -1.35 4.36
N VAL A 37 -9.99 -1.06 3.80
CA VAL A 37 -10.72 -2.02 2.97
C VAL A 37 -9.96 -2.31 1.67
N ASP A 38 -9.44 -1.27 1.03
CA ASP A 38 -8.72 -1.37 -0.25
C ASP A 38 -7.29 -1.90 -0.08
N THR A 39 -6.58 -1.38 0.91
CA THR A 39 -5.15 -1.67 1.19
C THR A 39 -4.98 -1.93 2.69
N PRO A 40 -5.28 -3.15 3.18
CA PRO A 40 -5.17 -3.48 4.60
C PRO A 40 -3.74 -3.43 5.14
N THR A 41 -2.74 -3.58 4.27
CA THR A 41 -1.31 -3.51 4.61
C THR A 41 -0.69 -2.32 3.88
N PRO A 42 -0.77 -1.10 4.45
CA PRO A 42 -0.37 0.13 3.76
C PRO A 42 1.15 0.25 3.55
N CYS A 43 1.94 -0.55 4.26
CA CYS A 43 3.38 -0.55 4.15
C CYS A 43 3.90 -1.90 3.65
N SER A 44 4.95 -1.85 2.84
CA SER A 44 5.82 -2.97 2.53
C SER A 44 6.78 -3.21 3.71
N CYS A 45 6.26 -3.36 4.95
CA CYS A 45 6.96 -3.65 6.23
C CYS A 45 7.12 -5.20 6.43
N SER A 46 8.10 -5.81 7.10
CA SER A 46 8.42 -7.28 6.93
C SER A 46 7.32 -8.13 7.48
N LEU A 47 6.82 -7.73 8.64
CA LEU A 47 5.57 -8.18 9.23
C LEU A 47 4.35 -8.03 8.30
N CYS A 48 4.47 -7.21 7.27
CA CYS A 48 3.51 -6.89 6.21
C CYS A 48 3.97 -7.34 4.78
N GLY A 49 5.19 -7.88 4.58
CA GLY A 49 5.91 -7.98 3.29
C GLY A 49 7.17 -7.07 2.99
N ASN A 50 7.94 -6.57 3.97
CA ASN A 50 9.22 -5.82 3.81
C ASN A 50 10.36 -6.73 3.46
N PRO A 51 10.97 -6.44 2.32
CA PRO A 51 12.17 -7.12 1.90
C PRO A 51 13.34 -6.96 2.88
N ARG A 52 13.50 -5.83 3.58
CA ARG A 52 14.65 -5.59 4.46
C ARG A 52 14.77 -6.56 5.62
N ARG A 53 13.65 -6.99 6.20
CA ARG A 53 13.67 -7.80 7.43
C ARG A 53 13.43 -9.29 7.19
N HIS A 54 12.98 -9.70 6.00
CA HIS A 54 12.85 -11.13 5.67
C HIS A 54 13.86 -11.61 4.64
N PHE A 55 14.30 -10.75 3.74
CA PHE A 55 15.18 -11.10 2.62
C PHE A 55 16.46 -10.26 2.59
N HIS A 56 16.65 -9.36 3.56
CA HIS A 56 17.76 -8.40 3.61
C HIS A 56 17.91 -7.53 2.35
N GLU A 57 16.82 -7.36 1.61
CA GLU A 57 16.77 -6.57 0.37
C GLU A 57 16.22 -5.16 0.62
N LEU A 58 16.51 -4.22 -0.30
CA LEU A 58 15.91 -2.90 -0.29
C LEU A 58 14.39 -2.96 -0.50
N THR A 59 13.64 -2.08 0.18
CA THR A 59 12.21 -1.87 -0.11
C THR A 59 12.01 -1.34 -1.53
N VAL A 60 10.80 -1.49 -2.09
CA VAL A 60 10.45 -0.94 -3.42
C VAL A 60 10.67 0.57 -3.49
N GLN A 61 10.40 1.29 -2.40
CA GLN A 61 10.62 2.73 -2.31
C GLN A 61 12.12 3.07 -2.34
N GLU A 62 12.94 2.33 -1.60
CA GLU A 62 14.39 2.52 -1.58
C GLU A 62 15.04 2.13 -2.91
N ARG A 63 14.54 1.09 -3.59
CA ARG A 63 14.96 0.74 -4.95
C ARG A 63 14.69 1.89 -5.92
N ARG A 64 13.52 2.55 -5.83
CA ARG A 64 13.19 3.74 -6.63
C ARG A 64 14.14 4.90 -6.36
N ILE A 65 14.36 5.23 -5.08
CA ILE A 65 15.26 6.32 -4.69
C ILE A 65 16.70 6.05 -5.16
N ALA A 66 17.20 4.82 -4.98
CA ALA A 66 18.54 4.43 -5.42
C ALA A 66 18.69 4.53 -6.94
N PHE A 67 17.66 4.14 -7.70
CA PHE A 67 17.63 4.29 -9.16
C PHE A 67 17.66 5.77 -9.58
N GLU A 68 16.81 6.61 -8.98
CA GLU A 68 16.79 8.06 -9.24
C GLU A 68 18.13 8.74 -8.93
N GLN A 69 18.78 8.36 -7.82
CA GLN A 69 20.11 8.85 -7.47
C GLN A 69 21.19 8.37 -8.44
N GLY A 70 21.09 7.14 -8.96
CA GLY A 70 21.97 6.62 -10.00
C GLY A 70 21.87 7.43 -11.29
N VAL A 71 20.65 7.67 -11.77
CA VAL A 71 20.36 8.49 -12.96
C VAL A 71 20.89 9.92 -12.79
N LEU A 72 20.68 10.53 -11.62
CA LEU A 72 21.20 11.87 -11.31
C LEU A 72 22.73 11.92 -11.32
N ARG A 73 23.39 10.90 -10.76
CA ARG A 73 24.87 10.80 -10.77
C ARG A 73 25.43 10.62 -12.18
N GLU A 74 24.75 9.83 -13.02
CA GLU A 74 25.15 9.58 -14.39
C GLU A 74 24.98 10.82 -15.28
N LEU A 75 23.85 11.52 -15.15
CA LEU A 75 23.64 12.82 -15.79
C LEU A 75 24.66 13.88 -15.35
N ALA A 76 25.02 13.92 -14.07
CA ALA A 76 26.08 14.81 -13.56
C ALA A 76 27.48 14.43 -14.07
N ARG A 77 27.69 13.18 -14.48
CA ARG A 77 28.94 12.69 -15.07
C ARG A 77 29.06 13.07 -16.55
N LEU A 78 27.97 12.96 -17.30
CA LEU A 78 27.86 13.35 -18.72
C LEU A 78 27.89 14.86 -18.96
N ARG A 79 27.61 15.66 -17.91
CA ARG A 79 27.68 17.13 -17.94
C ARG A 79 29.07 17.72 -17.65
N ARG A 80 30.09 16.87 -17.48
CA ARG A 80 31.50 17.28 -17.43
C ARG A 80 32.16 17.03 -18.78
#